data_AF-A0A6I2GC05-F1
#
_entry.id   AF-A0A6I2GC05-F1
#
_cell.length_a   1.000
_cell.length_b   1.000
_cell.length_c   1.000
_cell.angle_alpha   90.00
_cell.angle_beta   90.00
_cell.angle_gamma   90.00
#
_symmetry.space_group_name_H-M   'P 1'
#
loop_
_entity.id
_entity.type
_entity.pdbx_description
1 polymer ?
#
loop_
_entity_poly.entity_id
_entity_poly.type
_entity_poly.pdbx_seq_one_letter_code
_entity_poly.pdbx_strand_id
1 'polypeptide(L)'
;MSSFQSAVTYVNDPANKGSIDNSNDIQLSFYKYYKQATVGDCDTPRPGMTDIKGKAKWDAWNSITGMSKEDAEANYVSTLQRAAPDYS
;
A
#
# COMPACT_ATOMS: atom_id res chain seq x y z
N MET A 1 7.60 13.82 -11.50
CA MET A 1 7.18 12.60 -10.76
C MET A 1 5.70 12.72 -10.47
N SER A 2 4.91 11.65 -10.63
CA SER A 2 3.51 11.67 -10.19
C SER A 2 3.46 11.74 -8.66
N SER A 3 2.35 12.24 -8.09
CA SER A 3 2.15 12.28 -6.64
C SER A 3 2.31 10.91 -5.99
N PHE A 4 1.90 9.86 -6.69
CA PHE A 4 2.13 8.47 -6.29
C PHE A 4 3.61 8.11 -6.20
N GLN A 5 4.41 8.43 -7.22
CA GLN A 5 5.85 8.09 -7.21
C GLN A 5 6.61 8.84 -6.12
N SER A 6 6.23 10.10 -5.85
CA SER A 6 6.78 10.87 -4.73
C SER A 6 6.41 10.23 -3.38
N ALA A 7 5.14 9.83 -3.20
CA ALA A 7 4.68 9.15 -1.99
C ALA A 7 5.38 7.79 -1.80
N VAL A 8 5.57 7.01 -2.87
CA VAL A 8 6.32 5.75 -2.83
C VAL A 8 7.77 5.98 -2.43
N THR A 9 8.41 7.03 -2.96
CA THR A 9 9.78 7.40 -2.56
C THR A 9 9.84 7.77 -1.09
N TYR A 10 8.90 8.61 -0.62
CA TYR A 10 8.83 9.05 0.77
C TYR A 10 8.67 7.88 1.75
N VAL A 11 7.75 6.95 1.47
CA VAL A 11 7.49 5.77 2.31
C VAL A 11 8.68 4.82 2.38
N ASN A 12 9.44 4.69 1.28
CA ASN A 12 10.58 3.78 1.22
C ASN A 12 11.88 4.39 1.76
N ASP A 13 11.93 5.70 1.97
CA ASP A 13 13.09 6.39 2.53
C ASP A 13 13.27 6.02 4.03
N PRO A 14 14.40 5.42 4.43
CA PRO A 14 14.68 5.11 5.82
C PRO A 14 14.64 6.32 6.75
N ALA A 15 14.94 7.52 6.26
CA ALA A 15 14.90 8.75 7.05
C ALA A 15 13.47 9.12 7.48
N ASN A 16 12.46 8.76 6.68
CA ASN A 16 11.06 9.11 6.94
C ASN A 16 10.32 8.05 7.75
N LYS A 17 10.89 6.85 7.95
CA LYS A 17 10.23 5.76 8.68
C LYS A 17 9.78 6.13 10.09
N GLY A 18 10.49 7.03 10.76
CA GLY A 18 10.12 7.51 12.10
C GLY A 18 8.92 8.45 12.12
N SER A 19 8.56 9.05 10.99
CA SER A 19 7.46 10.02 10.84
C SER A 19 6.18 9.38 10.30
N ILE A 20 6.22 8.10 9.91
CA ILE A 20 5.09 7.38 9.32
C ILE A 20 4.51 6.43 10.39
N ASP A 21 3.19 6.41 10.54
CA ASP A 21 2.52 5.36 11.29
C ASP A 21 2.81 3.98 10.65
N ASN A 22 3.49 3.12 11.41
CA ASN A 22 3.86 1.78 11.00
C ASN A 22 2.91 0.69 11.53
N SER A 23 1.70 1.07 11.93
CA SER A 23 0.65 0.11 12.28
C SER A 23 0.39 -0.88 11.15
N ASN A 24 0.04 -2.12 11.51
CA ASN A 24 -0.16 -3.19 10.53
C ASN A 24 -1.21 -2.81 9.47
N ASP A 25 -2.27 -2.10 9.86
CA ASP A 25 -3.34 -1.68 8.96
C ASP A 25 -2.87 -0.67 7.91
N ILE A 26 -1.99 0.26 8.31
CA ILE A 26 -1.36 1.22 7.38
C ILE A 26 -0.41 0.49 6.43
N GLN A 27 0.43 -0.43 6.93
CA GLN A 27 1.32 -1.20 6.08
C GLN A 27 0.57 -2.07 5.07
N LEU A 28 -0.54 -2.69 5.47
CA LEU A 28 -1.40 -3.46 4.57
C LEU A 28 -2.11 -2.55 3.56
N SER A 29 -2.47 -1.33 3.95
CA SER A 29 -3.07 -0.33 3.06
C SER A 29 -2.08 0.14 1.99
N PHE A 30 -0.85 0.48 2.38
CA PHE A 30 0.21 0.79 1.41
C PHE A 30 0.45 -0.39 0.47
N TYR A 31 0.54 -1.62 1.01
CA TYR A 31 0.77 -2.81 0.19
C TYR A 31 -0.34 -3.01 -0.85
N LYS A 32 -1.62 -3.03 -0.45
CA LYS A 32 -2.71 -3.31 -1.39
C LYS A 32 -2.78 -2.25 -2.49
N TYR A 33 -2.72 -0.96 -2.14
CA TYR A 33 -2.81 0.12 -3.12
C TYR A 33 -1.60 0.17 -4.04
N TYR A 34 -0.40 -0.07 -3.51
CA TYR A 34 0.81 -0.17 -4.33
C TYR A 34 0.71 -1.32 -5.34
N LYS A 35 0.26 -2.49 -4.90
CA LYS A 35 0.08 -3.66 -5.75
C LYS A 35 -0.97 -3.41 -6.84
N GLN A 36 -2.11 -2.84 -6.49
CA GLN A 36 -3.14 -2.50 -7.47
C GLN A 36 -2.67 -1.43 -8.47
N ALA A 37 -1.94 -0.40 -8.02
CA ALA A 37 -1.43 0.65 -8.89
C ALA A 37 -0.33 0.17 -9.86
N THR A 38 0.45 -0.86 -9.48
CA THR A 38 1.61 -1.32 -10.26
C THR A 38 1.36 -2.58 -11.07
N VAL A 39 0.57 -3.51 -10.52
CA VAL A 39 0.26 -4.81 -11.13
C VAL A 39 -1.19 -4.86 -11.62
N GLY A 40 -2.11 -4.18 -10.95
CA GLY A 40 -3.55 -4.32 -11.15
C GLY A 40 -4.12 -5.40 -10.22
N ASP A 41 -5.17 -6.07 -10.69
CA ASP A 41 -5.91 -7.07 -9.93
C ASP A 41 -5.03 -8.22 -9.45
N CYS A 42 -5.43 -8.83 -8.32
CA CYS A 42 -4.68 -9.92 -7.73
C CYS A 42 -4.72 -11.17 -8.62
N ASP A 43 -3.57 -11.54 -9.18
CA ASP A 43 -3.39 -12.63 -10.14
C ASP A 43 -2.63 -13.83 -9.56
N THR A 44 -2.33 -13.80 -8.26
CA THR A 44 -1.56 -14.83 -7.56
C THR A 44 -2.44 -15.75 -6.73
N PRO A 45 -2.08 -17.03 -6.56
CA PRO A 45 -2.80 -17.92 -5.66
C PRO A 45 -2.64 -17.47 -4.21
N ARG A 46 -3.69 -17.67 -3.42
CA ARG A 46 -3.67 -17.34 -1.99
C ARG A 46 -2.65 -18.18 -1.22
N PRO A 47 -1.77 -17.58 -0.40
CA PRO A 47 -0.81 -18.31 0.42
C PRO A 47 -1.46 -19.31 1.39
N GLY A 48 -0.72 -20.36 1.74
CA GLY A 48 -1.17 -21.41 2.66
C GLY A 48 -1.27 -20.95 4.12
N MET A 49 -1.97 -21.74 4.96
CA MET A 49 -2.30 -21.41 6.35
C MET A 49 -1.11 -21.04 7.26
N THR A 50 0.09 -21.54 6.94
CA THR A 50 1.30 -21.28 7.74
C THR A 50 1.94 -19.92 7.45
N ASP A 51 1.62 -19.28 6.31
CA ASP A 51 2.12 -17.96 5.96
C ASP A 51 1.09 -16.88 6.31
N ILE A 52 0.99 -16.56 7.60
CA ILE A 52 0.02 -15.58 8.13
C ILE A 52 0.25 -14.19 7.50
N LYS A 53 1.50 -13.79 7.30
CA LYS A 53 1.85 -12.47 6.76
C LYS A 53 1.55 -12.38 5.27
N GLY A 54 1.95 -13.38 4.50
CA GLY A 54 1.63 -13.45 3.07
C GLY A 54 0.13 -13.52 2.84
N LYS A 55 -0.59 -14.31 3.65
CA LYS A 55 -2.04 -14.37 3.62
C LYS A 55 -2.68 -13.00 3.90
N ALA A 56 -2.23 -12.26 4.91
CA ALA A 56 -2.77 -10.94 5.21
C ALA A 56 -2.55 -9.93 4.07
N LYS A 57 -1.34 -9.94 3.47
CA LYS A 57 -1.00 -9.13 2.30
C LYS A 57 -1.88 -9.48 1.09
N TRP A 58 -2.01 -10.78 0.81
CA TRP A 58 -2.85 -11.28 -0.27
C TRP A 58 -4.32 -10.93 -0.06
N ASP A 59 -4.85 -11.16 1.14
CA ASP A 59 -6.24 -10.84 1.50
C ASP A 59 -6.50 -9.34 1.31
N ALA A 60 -5.56 -8.47 1.70
CA ALA A 60 -5.66 -7.03 1.51
C ALA A 60 -5.64 -6.61 0.03
N TRP A 61 -4.74 -7.16 -0.78
CA TRP A 61 -4.68 -6.86 -2.22
C TRP A 61 -5.90 -7.40 -2.97
N ASN A 62 -6.30 -8.65 -2.72
CA ASN A 62 -7.47 -9.25 -3.34
C ASN A 62 -8.77 -8.52 -2.96
N SER A 63 -8.85 -7.90 -1.77
CA SER A 63 -10.05 -7.14 -1.34
C SER A 63 -10.39 -5.91 -2.19
N ILE A 64 -9.44 -5.41 -3.00
CA ILE A 64 -9.63 -4.23 -3.86
C ILE A 64 -9.57 -4.57 -5.36
N THR A 65 -9.78 -5.83 -5.71
CA THR A 65 -9.89 -6.28 -7.11
C THR A 65 -10.98 -5.47 -7.85
N GLY A 66 -10.68 -5.04 -9.07
CA GLY A 66 -11.54 -4.18 -9.89
C GLY A 66 -11.33 -2.68 -9.64
N MET A 67 -10.50 -2.28 -8.67
CA MET A 67 -10.15 -0.87 -8.46
C MET A 67 -9.25 -0.39 -9.60
N SER A 68 -9.53 0.82 -10.12
CA SER A 68 -8.69 1.41 -11.16
C SER A 68 -7.28 1.72 -10.64
N LYS A 69 -6.32 1.83 -11.56
CA LYS A 69 -4.96 2.23 -11.20
C LYS A 69 -4.95 3.63 -10.59
N GLU A 70 -5.70 4.55 -11.17
CA GLU A 70 -5.82 5.94 -10.72
C GLU A 70 -6.37 6.03 -9.29
N ASP A 71 -7.41 5.25 -8.98
CA ASP A 71 -7.97 5.19 -7.63
C ASP A 71 -6.98 4.58 -6.64
N ALA A 72 -6.25 3.54 -7.03
CA ALA A 72 -5.23 2.93 -6.19
C ALA A 72 -4.10 3.92 -5.86
N GLU A 73 -3.62 4.67 -6.86
CA GLU A 73 -2.62 5.73 -6.68
C GLU A 73 -3.12 6.83 -5.72
N ALA A 74 -4.35 7.30 -5.91
CA ALA A 74 -4.97 8.32 -5.06
C ALA A 74 -5.12 7.84 -3.60
N ASN A 75 -5.57 6.60 -3.41
CA ASN A 75 -5.72 5.99 -2.09
C ASN A 75 -4.37 5.77 -1.40
N TYR A 76 -3.31 5.45 -2.14
CA TYR A 76 -1.96 5.35 -1.59
C TYR A 76 -1.50 6.69 -1.01
N VAL A 77 -1.68 7.78 -1.76
CA VAL A 77 -1.34 9.13 -1.31
C VAL A 77 -2.18 9.54 -0.10
N SER A 78 -3.48 9.28 -0.11
CA SER A 78 -4.37 9.55 1.03
C SER A 78 -3.97 8.75 2.28
N THR A 79 -3.53 7.50 2.10
CA THR A 79 -3.00 6.68 3.21
C THR A 79 -1.75 7.34 3.81
N LEU A 80 -0.86 7.89 2.97
CA LEU A 80 0.33 8.59 3.45
C LEU A 80 0.00 9.87 4.21
N GLN A 81 -0.92 10.69 3.71
CA GLN A 81 -1.35 11.90 4.40
C GLN A 81 -1.94 11.62 5.79
N ARG A 82 -2.61 10.46 5.95
CA ARG A 82 -3.13 10.02 7.25
C ARG A 82 -2.04 9.44 8.16
N ALA A 83 -1.07 8.73 7.57
CA ALA A 83 0.00 8.06 8.31
C ALA A 83 1.15 9.00 8.71
N ALA A 84 1.37 10.08 7.96
CA ALA A 84 2.40 11.08 8.18
C ALA A 84 1.78 12.48 8.01
N PRO A 85 1.29 13.10 9.10
CA PRO A 85 0.67 14.44 9.03
C PRO A 85 1.61 15.52 8.51
N ASP A 86 2.93 15.33 8.67
CA ASP A 86 3.98 16.23 8.19
C ASP A 86 4.24 16.11 6.68
N TYR A 87 3.61 15.14 6.00
CA TYR A 87 3.70 14.97 4.54
C TYR A 87 2.67 15.89 3.86
N SER A 88 3.13 17.07 3.41
CA SER A 88 2.34 18.08 2.67
C SER A 88 2.78 18.24 1.23
#